data_AF-A0A524AT43-F1
#
_entry.id   AF-A0A524AT43-F1
#
_cell.length_a   1.000
_cell.length_b   1.000
_cell.length_c   1.000
_cell.angle_alpha   90.00
_cell.angle_beta   90.00
_cell.angle_gamma   90.00
#
_symmetry.space_group_name_H-M   'P 1'
#
loop_
_entity.id
_entity.type
_entity.pdbx_description
1 polymer ?
#
loop_
_entity_poly.entity_id
_entity_poly.type
_entity_poly.pdbx_seq_one_letter_code
_entity_poly.pdbx_strand_id
1 'polypeptide(L)'
;MRYFFHRERMLPQQRGKPARARQLMALQEEILAAYDGEPTDKPAALSKRGARWYESVIVPVLVALVENRSERHIVNVQNGTTLPWLPPEAIIETPAVLEEGWGRPLPPHSVPDAVRALIQHNCAYEMLAVEAIVEQSYTKALRALVLNPMGITYDQAKGILKRIWPTGMPQEAEGE
;
A
#
# COMPACT_ATOMS: atom_id res chain seq x y z
N MET A 1 10.14 -3.47 4.20
CA MET A 1 11.54 -3.32 3.75
C MET A 1 12.16 -4.55 3.08
N ARG A 2 11.82 -5.80 3.44
CA ARG A 2 12.38 -7.01 2.80
C ARG A 2 12.28 -7.03 1.26
N TYR A 3 11.17 -6.53 0.70
CA TYR A 3 10.97 -6.42 -0.75
C TYR A 3 11.76 -5.29 -1.41
N PHE A 4 12.24 -4.30 -0.65
CA PHE A 4 13.02 -3.19 -1.19
C PHE A 4 14.51 -3.56 -1.25
N PHE A 5 15.02 -4.14 -0.16
CA PHE A 5 16.46 -4.40 0.00
C PHE A 5 16.93 -5.81 -0.35
N HIS A 6 16.01 -6.77 -0.56
CA HIS A 6 16.37 -8.17 -0.86
C HIS A 6 15.61 -8.71 -2.08
N ARG A 7 15.46 -7.88 -3.11
CA ARG A 7 14.64 -8.16 -4.30
C ARG A 7 15.09 -9.42 -5.04
N GLU A 8 16.40 -9.56 -5.19
CA GLU A 8 17.10 -10.70 -5.78
C GLU A 8 16.84 -12.00 -5.02
N ARG A 9 16.54 -11.94 -3.71
CA ARG A 9 16.11 -13.09 -2.92
C ARG A 9 14.60 -13.29 -2.99
N MET A 10 13.83 -12.20 -3.01
CA MET A 10 12.36 -12.26 -2.91
C MET A 10 11.72 -12.79 -4.19
N LEU A 11 12.18 -12.34 -5.36
CA LEU A 11 11.58 -12.74 -6.62
C LEU A 11 11.71 -14.25 -6.90
N PRO A 12 12.89 -14.89 -6.77
CA PRO A 12 13.00 -16.34 -6.93
C PRO A 12 12.13 -17.13 -5.95
N GLN A 13 11.95 -16.66 -4.72
CA GLN A 13 11.10 -17.32 -3.72
C GLN A 13 9.61 -17.34 -4.09
N GLN A 14 9.17 -16.46 -5.00
CA GLN A 14 7.80 -16.43 -5.51
C GLN A 14 7.64 -17.24 -6.81
N ARG A 15 8.73 -17.58 -7.51
CA ARG A 15 8.66 -18.37 -8.73
C ARG A 15 8.15 -19.78 -8.44
N GLY A 16 7.30 -20.30 -9.32
CA GLY A 16 6.69 -21.62 -9.18
C GLY A 16 5.59 -21.73 -8.12
N LYS A 17 5.36 -20.69 -7.32
CA LYS A 17 4.25 -20.65 -6.35
C LYS A 17 3.02 -20.03 -7.00
N PRO A 18 1.80 -20.50 -6.67
CA PRO A 18 0.60 -19.77 -7.06
C PRO A 18 0.64 -18.37 -6.44
N ALA A 19 0.20 -17.37 -7.20
CA ALA A 19 0.06 -16.02 -6.69
C ALA A 19 -0.72 -16.01 -5.37
N ARG A 20 -0.32 -15.16 -4.42
CA ARG A 20 -0.96 -15.10 -3.11
C ARG A 20 -2.48 -14.89 -3.22
N ALA A 21 -2.94 -14.13 -4.22
CA ALA A 21 -4.36 -13.96 -4.52
C ALA A 21 -5.10 -15.29 -4.75
N ARG A 22 -4.55 -16.22 -5.54
CA ARG A 22 -5.18 -17.54 -5.77
C ARG A 22 -5.22 -18.40 -4.51
N GLN A 23 -4.17 -18.33 -3.70
CA GLN A 23 -4.14 -19.02 -2.40
C GLN A 23 -5.23 -18.47 -1.46
N LEU A 24 -5.44 -17.15 -1.47
CA LEU A 24 -6.46 -16.50 -0.66
C LEU A 24 -7.88 -16.79 -1.16
N MET A 25 -8.09 -16.89 -2.48
CA MET A 25 -9.38 -17.30 -3.07
C MET A 25 -9.76 -18.72 -2.64
N ALA A 26 -8.84 -19.68 -2.75
CA ALA A 26 -9.08 -21.05 -2.28
C ALA A 26 -9.35 -21.12 -0.77
N LEU A 27 -8.61 -20.35 0.04
CA LEU A 27 -8.87 -20.25 1.47
C LEU A 27 -10.23 -19.61 1.76
N GLN A 28 -10.64 -18.60 0.98
CA GLN A 28 -11.93 -17.96 1.14
C GLN A 28 -13.07 -18.95 0.84
N GLU A 29 -12.94 -19.79 -0.19
CA GLU A 29 -13.90 -20.86 -0.48
C GLU A 29 -14.00 -21.85 0.69
N GLU A 30 -12.87 -22.28 1.26
CA GLU A 30 -12.84 -23.15 2.47
C GLU A 30 -13.58 -22.48 3.65
N ILE A 31 -13.35 -21.18 3.88
CA ILE A 31 -13.99 -20.43 4.97
C ILE A 31 -15.50 -20.32 4.73
N LEU A 32 -15.93 -19.95 3.52
CA LEU A 32 -17.35 -19.77 3.20
C LEU A 32 -18.12 -21.09 3.29
N ALA A 33 -17.58 -22.18 2.75
CA ALA A 33 -18.19 -23.50 2.86
C ALA A 33 -18.32 -23.97 4.32
N ALA A 34 -17.37 -23.60 5.19
CA ALA A 34 -17.49 -23.88 6.62
C ALA A 34 -18.62 -23.09 7.30
N TYR A 35 -18.93 -21.88 6.81
CA TYR A 35 -20.05 -21.08 7.31
C TYR A 35 -21.42 -21.55 6.80
N ASP A 36 -21.49 -22.20 5.64
CA ASP A 36 -22.73 -22.81 5.13
C ASP A 36 -23.28 -23.90 6.07
N GLY A 37 -22.43 -24.49 6.91
CA GLY A 37 -22.82 -25.45 7.94
C GLY A 37 -23.32 -24.83 9.25
N GLU A 38 -23.52 -23.51 9.30
CA GLU A 38 -23.96 -22.74 10.49
C GLU A 38 -23.18 -23.11 11.77
N PRO A 39 -21.84 -22.99 11.77
CA PRO A 39 -21.03 -23.40 12.89
C PRO A 39 -21.29 -22.51 14.11
N THR A 40 -21.32 -23.12 15.30
CA THR A 40 -21.47 -22.38 16.57
C THR A 40 -20.26 -21.53 16.91
N ASP A 41 -19.07 -21.94 16.47
CA ASP A 41 -17.80 -21.26 16.72
C ASP A 41 -17.18 -20.70 15.43
N LYS A 42 -16.23 -19.76 15.57
CA LYS A 42 -15.44 -19.26 14.44
C LYS A 42 -14.71 -20.44 13.75
N PRO A 43 -14.88 -20.64 12.42
CA PRO A 43 -14.19 -21.72 11.71
C PRO A 43 -12.68 -21.65 11.87
N ALA A 44 -12.03 -22.80 12.11
CA ALA A 44 -10.58 -22.86 12.28
C ALA A 44 -9.80 -22.33 11.04
N ALA A 45 -10.38 -22.47 9.84
CA ALA A 45 -9.83 -21.94 8.60
C ALA A 45 -9.68 -20.41 8.61
N LEU A 46 -10.53 -19.68 9.36
CA LEU A 46 -10.48 -18.22 9.46
C LEU A 46 -9.15 -17.73 10.04
N SER A 47 -8.59 -18.46 11.00
CA SER A 47 -7.29 -18.14 11.61
C SER A 47 -6.14 -18.18 10.60
N LYS A 48 -6.25 -18.99 9.54
CA LYS A 48 -5.25 -19.07 8.44
C LYS A 48 -5.21 -17.80 7.59
N ARG A 49 -6.24 -16.94 7.65
CA ARG A 49 -6.31 -15.67 6.91
C ARG A 49 -5.30 -14.64 7.45
N GLY A 50 -4.85 -14.79 8.70
CA GLY A 50 -3.85 -13.91 9.32
C GLY A 50 -4.36 -12.50 9.64
N ALA A 51 -5.67 -12.34 9.79
CA ALA A 51 -6.35 -11.06 9.98
C ALA A 51 -6.34 -10.57 11.45
N ARG A 52 -5.26 -10.83 12.19
CA ARG A 52 -5.16 -10.51 13.64
C ARG A 52 -5.34 -9.01 13.95
N TRP A 53 -5.08 -8.16 12.97
CA TRP A 53 -5.14 -6.70 13.07
C TRP A 53 -6.54 -6.14 13.27
N TYR A 54 -7.60 -6.88 12.95
CA TYR A 54 -8.97 -6.40 13.14
C TYR A 54 -9.27 -6.14 14.61
N GLU A 55 -8.94 -7.10 15.47
CA GLU A 55 -9.21 -7.00 16.91
C GLU A 55 -8.19 -6.07 17.60
N SER A 56 -6.93 -6.05 17.14
CA SER A 56 -5.86 -5.31 17.82
C SER A 56 -5.66 -3.86 17.34
N VAL A 57 -6.21 -3.48 16.17
CA VAL A 57 -6.01 -2.14 15.59
C VAL A 57 -7.33 -1.56 15.09
N ILE A 58 -8.06 -2.27 14.23
CA ILE A 58 -9.24 -1.70 13.55
C ILE A 58 -10.37 -1.41 14.54
N VAL A 59 -10.75 -2.38 15.38
CA VAL A 59 -11.81 -2.19 16.38
C VAL A 59 -11.47 -1.07 17.38
N PRO A 60 -10.27 -1.02 17.98
CA PRO A 60 -9.87 0.10 18.83
C PRO A 60 -9.97 1.48 18.17
N VAL A 61 -9.50 1.61 16.92
CA VAL A 61 -9.61 2.88 16.18
C VAL A 61 -11.08 3.25 15.94
N LEU A 62 -11.92 2.29 15.53
CA LEU A 62 -13.36 2.54 15.32
C LEU A 62 -14.06 2.95 16.62
N VAL A 63 -13.77 2.28 17.74
CA VAL A 63 -14.32 2.62 19.05
C VAL A 63 -13.89 4.03 19.46
N ALA A 64 -12.61 4.38 19.30
CA ALA A 64 -12.11 5.71 19.61
C ALA A 64 -12.81 6.81 18.77
N LEU A 65 -13.07 6.56 17.48
CA LEU A 65 -13.79 7.49 16.61
C LEU A 65 -15.26 7.62 16.99
N VAL A 66 -15.96 6.50 17.22
CA VAL A 66 -17.40 6.49 17.52
C VAL A 66 -17.69 7.11 18.89
N GLU A 67 -16.86 6.83 19.87
CA GLU A 67 -17.01 7.34 21.23
C GLU A 67 -16.30 8.69 21.45
N ASN A 68 -15.71 9.26 20.40
CA ASN A 68 -14.92 10.49 20.45
C ASN A 68 -13.86 10.48 21.57
N ARG A 69 -13.18 9.36 21.74
CA ARG A 69 -12.10 9.22 22.73
C ARG A 69 -10.81 9.80 22.17
N SER A 70 -10.17 10.65 22.95
CA SER A 70 -8.84 11.18 22.63
C SER A 70 -7.78 10.10 22.87
N GLU A 71 -7.58 9.24 21.88
CA GLU A 71 -6.64 8.11 21.92
C GLU A 71 -5.56 8.21 20.85
N ARG A 72 -4.37 7.68 21.16
CA ARG A 72 -3.23 7.65 20.24
C ARG A 72 -3.22 6.34 19.46
N HIS A 73 -3.28 6.43 18.13
CA HIS A 73 -3.23 5.30 17.21
C HIS A 73 -2.22 5.55 16.09
N ILE A 74 -1.67 4.49 15.49
CA ILE A 74 -0.87 4.61 14.25
C ILE A 74 -1.83 4.48 13.09
N VAL A 75 -1.99 5.55 12.32
CA VAL A 75 -2.96 5.65 11.22
C VAL A 75 -2.35 6.39 10.03
N ASN A 76 -2.96 6.20 8.87
CA ASN A 76 -2.63 6.95 7.66
C ASN A 76 -3.43 8.26 7.67
N VAL A 77 -2.75 9.40 7.63
CA VAL A 77 -3.34 10.75 7.66
C VAL A 77 -2.63 11.66 6.67
N GLN A 78 -3.28 12.76 6.31
CA GLN A 78 -2.65 13.79 5.48
C GLN A 78 -1.49 14.45 6.24
N ASN A 79 -0.36 14.65 5.56
CA ASN A 79 0.86 15.20 6.14
C ASN A 79 0.67 16.62 6.69
N GLY A 80 0.06 17.51 5.90
CA GLY A 80 -0.04 18.92 6.22
C GLY A 80 1.35 19.53 6.45
N THR A 81 1.61 20.00 7.66
CA THR A 81 2.92 20.55 8.06
C THR A 81 3.74 19.61 8.94
N THR A 82 3.31 18.34 9.13
CA THR A 82 3.92 17.40 10.07
C THR A 82 5.36 17.06 9.69
N LEU A 83 5.56 16.68 8.42
CA LEU A 83 6.86 16.44 7.82
C LEU A 83 7.10 17.52 6.77
N PRO A 84 7.81 18.62 7.11
CA PRO A 84 7.93 19.80 6.24
C PRO A 84 8.72 19.55 4.95
N TRP A 85 9.37 18.38 4.84
CA TRP A 85 10.13 17.93 3.68
C TRP A 85 9.34 17.00 2.76
N LEU A 86 8.05 16.80 3.03
CA LEU A 86 7.08 16.14 2.14
C LEU A 86 6.00 17.14 1.69
N PRO A 87 5.34 16.88 0.55
CA PRO A 87 4.16 17.63 0.14
C PRO A 87 3.06 17.60 1.22
N PRO A 88 2.31 18.69 1.44
CA PRO A 88 1.21 18.73 2.41
C PRO A 88 0.09 17.72 2.17
N GLU A 89 -0.13 17.35 0.92
CA GLU A 89 -1.12 16.38 0.45
C GLU A 89 -0.66 14.92 0.55
N ALA A 90 0.62 14.68 0.84
CA ALA A 90 1.13 13.32 1.01
C ALA A 90 0.42 12.62 2.18
N ILE A 91 0.11 11.33 2.02
CA ILE A 91 -0.39 10.50 3.10
C ILE A 91 0.79 9.89 3.85
N ILE A 92 0.79 10.03 5.17
CA ILE A 92 1.84 9.50 6.05
C ILE A 92 1.22 8.55 7.07
N GLU A 93 1.91 7.45 7.35
CA GLU A 93 1.59 6.57 8.47
C GLU A 93 2.40 6.99 9.69
N THR A 94 1.72 7.54 10.69
CA THR A 94 2.36 8.09 11.90
C THR A 94 1.44 7.93 13.10
N PRO A 95 1.97 7.95 14.35
CA PRO A 95 1.10 8.12 15.50
C PRO A 95 0.30 9.42 15.38
N ALA A 96 -1.01 9.33 15.57
CA ALA A 96 -1.93 10.45 15.58
C ALA A 96 -2.85 10.36 16.80
N VAL A 97 -3.31 11.50 17.28
CA VAL A 97 -4.41 11.57 18.26
C VAL A 97 -5.71 11.64 17.48
N LEU A 98 -6.62 10.73 17.74
CA LEU A 98 -7.97 10.77 17.17
C LEU A 98 -8.81 11.76 17.97
N GLU A 99 -9.36 12.77 17.32
CA GLU A 99 -10.15 13.83 17.94
C GLU A 99 -11.20 14.32 16.93
N GLU A 100 -12.48 14.35 17.34
CA GLU A 100 -13.59 14.87 16.52
C GLU A 100 -13.73 14.19 15.14
N GLY A 101 -13.39 12.90 15.05
CA GLY A 101 -13.44 12.14 13.81
C GLY A 101 -12.22 12.33 12.89
N TRP A 102 -11.22 13.10 13.31
CA TRP A 102 -9.99 13.35 12.57
C TRP A 102 -8.78 12.77 13.29
N GLY A 103 -7.74 12.40 12.53
CA GLY A 103 -6.44 12.05 13.07
C GLY A 103 -5.50 13.24 13.04
N ARG A 104 -5.15 13.81 14.19
CA ARG A 104 -4.12 14.84 14.30
C ARG A 104 -2.75 14.17 14.40
N PRO A 105 -1.90 14.22 13.34
CA PRO A 105 -0.59 13.57 13.36
C PRO A 105 0.31 14.15 14.46
N LEU A 106 1.11 13.28 15.07
CA LEU A 106 2.16 13.65 16.00
C LEU A 106 3.50 13.69 15.26
N PRO A 107 4.20 14.84 15.26
CA PRO A 107 5.48 14.94 14.57
C PRO A 107 6.54 14.06 15.26
N PRO A 108 7.37 13.33 14.50
CA PRO A 108 8.47 12.58 15.08
C PRO A 108 9.55 13.51 15.63
N HIS A 109 10.27 13.08 16.66
CA HIS A 109 11.41 13.83 17.20
C HIS A 109 12.51 14.04 16.15
N SER A 110 12.86 13.00 15.41
CA SER A 110 13.79 13.06 14.29
C SER A 110 13.56 11.91 13.32
N VAL A 111 13.94 12.12 12.06
CA VAL A 111 13.95 11.08 11.03
C VAL A 111 15.35 11.10 10.40
N PRO A 112 16.12 9.99 10.49
CA PRO A 112 17.44 9.91 9.85
C PRO A 112 17.37 10.21 8.36
N ASP A 113 18.39 10.88 7.81
CA ASP A 113 18.37 11.36 6.43
C ASP A 113 18.22 10.23 5.40
N ALA A 114 18.83 9.07 5.66
CA ALA A 114 18.65 7.89 4.81
C ALA A 114 17.19 7.40 4.77
N VAL A 115 16.48 7.46 5.90
CA VAL A 115 15.05 7.10 5.98
C VAL A 115 14.20 8.16 5.29
N ARG A 116 14.54 9.44 5.49
CA ARG A 116 13.89 10.58 4.82
C ARG A 116 13.93 10.44 3.30
N ALA A 117 15.11 10.15 2.74
CA ALA A 117 15.29 9.97 1.31
C ALA A 117 14.44 8.81 0.75
N LEU A 118 14.35 7.69 1.48
CA LEU A 118 13.50 6.57 1.09
C LEU A 118 12.01 6.93 1.11
N ILE A 119 11.55 7.67 2.12
CA ILE A 119 10.16 8.12 2.23
C ILE A 119 9.84 9.09 1.09
N GLN A 120 10.71 10.07 0.81
CA GLN A 120 10.53 11.02 -0.28
C GLN A 120 10.47 10.32 -1.64
N HIS A 121 11.34 9.32 -1.87
CA HIS A 121 11.35 8.55 -3.10
C HIS A 121 10.05 7.74 -3.29
N ASN A 122 9.57 7.07 -2.23
CA ASN A 122 8.30 6.33 -2.30
C ASN A 122 7.10 7.26 -2.51
N CYS A 123 7.06 8.40 -1.80
CA CYS A 123 6.02 9.40 -1.95
C CYS A 123 5.95 9.95 -3.39
N ALA A 124 7.11 10.27 -3.99
CA ALA A 124 7.16 10.75 -5.37
C ALA A 124 6.63 9.69 -6.36
N TYR A 125 6.95 8.42 -6.15
CA TYR A 125 6.39 7.30 -6.92
C TYR A 125 4.86 7.23 -6.78
N GLU A 126 4.34 7.24 -5.55
CA GLU A 126 2.90 7.08 -5.29
C GLU A 126 2.09 8.24 -5.85
N MET A 127 2.53 9.48 -5.65
CA MET A 127 1.86 10.66 -6.19
C MET A 127 1.81 10.63 -7.71
N LEU A 128 2.94 10.29 -8.36
CA LEU A 128 3.00 10.21 -9.82
C LEU A 128 2.14 9.06 -10.37
N ALA A 129 2.03 7.94 -9.64
CA ALA A 129 1.15 6.84 -10.00
C ALA A 129 -0.33 7.26 -9.93
N VAL A 130 -0.73 8.02 -8.90
CA VAL A 130 -2.09 8.56 -8.78
C VAL A 130 -2.38 9.52 -9.93
N GLU A 131 -1.49 10.48 -10.21
CA GLU A 131 -1.65 11.40 -11.35
C GLU A 131 -1.80 10.63 -12.68
N ALA A 132 -0.97 9.61 -12.91
CA ALA A 132 -1.04 8.79 -14.11
C ALA A 132 -2.40 8.11 -14.30
N ILE A 133 -3.02 7.65 -13.20
CA ILE A 133 -4.33 7.00 -13.23
C ILE A 133 -5.43 8.03 -13.48
N VAL A 134 -5.43 9.14 -12.71
CA VAL A 134 -6.46 10.18 -12.80
C VAL A 134 -6.47 10.85 -14.17
N GLU A 135 -5.28 11.16 -14.71
CA GLU A 135 -5.13 11.82 -16.01
C GLU A 135 -5.06 10.84 -17.19
N GLN A 136 -5.07 9.53 -16.92
CA GLN A 136 -4.88 8.48 -17.92
C GLN A 136 -3.59 8.67 -18.75
N SER A 137 -2.52 9.13 -18.11
CA SER A 137 -1.25 9.47 -18.76
C SER A 137 -0.26 8.31 -18.75
N TYR A 138 -0.06 7.68 -19.91
CA TYR A 138 0.94 6.61 -20.09
C TYR A 138 2.35 7.08 -19.71
N THR A 139 2.73 8.29 -20.10
CA THR A 139 4.05 8.86 -19.80
C THR A 139 4.26 9.00 -18.29
N LYS A 140 3.26 9.45 -17.54
CA LYS A 140 3.33 9.50 -16.07
C LYS A 140 3.38 8.10 -15.47
N ALA A 141 2.63 7.14 -16.01
CA ALA A 141 2.67 5.75 -15.55
C ALA A 141 4.03 5.10 -15.75
N LEU A 142 4.67 5.34 -16.90
CA LEU A 142 6.02 4.84 -17.20
C LEU A 142 7.03 5.43 -16.23
N ARG A 143 6.99 6.75 -16.00
CA ARG A 143 7.84 7.43 -15.02
C ARG A 143 7.61 6.91 -13.60
N ALA A 144 6.35 6.69 -13.20
CA ALA A 144 6.02 6.13 -11.90
C ALA A 144 6.62 4.73 -11.73
N LEU A 145 6.44 3.83 -12.70
CA LEU A 145 7.00 2.49 -12.62
C LEU A 145 8.54 2.49 -12.54
N VAL A 146 9.22 3.37 -13.28
CA VAL A 146 10.68 3.52 -13.17
C VAL A 146 11.11 4.05 -11.81
N LEU A 147 10.34 4.95 -11.21
CA LEU A 147 10.56 5.45 -9.85
C LEU A 147 10.15 4.44 -8.77
N ASN A 148 9.55 3.31 -9.12
CA ASN A 148 9.12 2.34 -8.12
C ASN A 148 10.34 1.82 -7.34
N PRO A 149 10.34 1.90 -5.98
CA PRO A 149 11.49 1.49 -5.17
C PRO A 149 11.85 0.00 -5.29
N MET A 150 10.98 -0.82 -5.87
CA MET A 150 11.30 -2.17 -6.31
C MET A 150 12.12 -2.16 -7.62
N GLY A 151 12.98 -1.15 -7.83
CA GLY A 151 13.91 -0.89 -8.93
C GLY A 151 13.62 -1.59 -10.25
N ILE A 152 12.48 -1.23 -10.83
CA ILE A 152 12.02 -1.69 -12.14
C ILE A 152 12.83 -0.95 -13.20
N THR A 153 13.41 -1.66 -14.17
CA THR A 153 14.11 -0.99 -15.28
C THR A 153 13.12 -0.35 -16.25
N TYR A 154 13.58 0.59 -17.07
CA TYR A 154 12.75 1.22 -18.09
C TYR A 154 12.07 0.21 -19.03
N ASP A 155 12.82 -0.77 -19.54
CA ASP A 155 12.28 -1.80 -20.43
C ASP A 155 11.27 -2.71 -19.73
N GLN A 156 11.54 -3.04 -18.46
CA GLN A 156 10.57 -3.79 -17.64
C GLN A 156 9.29 -2.99 -17.43
N ALA A 157 9.40 -1.68 -17.17
CA ALA A 157 8.24 -0.81 -17.01
C ALA A 157 7.40 -0.72 -18.29
N LYS A 158 8.03 -0.51 -19.47
CA LYS A 158 7.36 -0.58 -20.77
C LYS A 158 6.67 -1.94 -20.99
N GLY A 159 7.37 -3.04 -20.71
CA GLY A 159 6.84 -4.40 -20.86
C GLY A 159 5.64 -4.68 -19.95
N ILE A 160 5.68 -4.18 -18.70
CA ILE A 160 4.56 -4.26 -17.77
C ILE A 160 3.37 -3.46 -18.30
N LEU A 161 3.58 -2.19 -18.66
CA LEU A 161 2.50 -1.33 -19.15
C LEU A 161 1.88 -1.86 -20.43
N LYS A 162 2.67 -2.41 -21.35
CA LYS A 162 2.15 -3.07 -22.57
C LYS A 162 1.10 -4.14 -22.26
N ARG A 163 1.20 -4.79 -21.10
CA ARG A 163 0.30 -5.87 -20.68
C ARG A 163 -0.89 -5.40 -19.85
N ILE A 164 -0.74 -4.34 -19.06
CA ILE A 164 -1.74 -3.92 -18.06
C ILE A 164 -2.40 -2.58 -18.34
N TRP A 165 -1.85 -1.78 -19.26
CA TRP A 165 -2.39 -0.45 -19.55
C TRP A 165 -3.74 -0.60 -20.28
N PRO A 166 -4.80 0.07 -19.80
CA PRO A 166 -6.18 -0.18 -20.26
C PRO A 166 -6.44 0.37 -21.67
N THR A 167 -5.72 1.40 -22.10
CA THR A 167 -5.82 2.01 -23.43
C THR A 167 -4.70 1.49 -24.34
N GLY A 168 -4.93 1.38 -25.65
CA GLY A 168 -3.86 1.02 -26.60
C GLY A 168 -2.63 1.90 -26.38
N MET A 169 -1.43 1.33 -26.45
CA MET A 169 -0.19 2.08 -26.21
C MET A 169 -0.19 3.34 -27.09
N PRO A 170 0.17 4.52 -26.56
CA PRO A 170 0.36 5.69 -27.41
C PRO A 170 1.31 5.29 -28.54
N GLN A 171 0.98 5.61 -29.79
CA GLN A 171 1.90 5.39 -30.91
C GLN A 171 3.23 6.06 -30.53
N GLU A 172 4.29 5.26 -30.42
CA GLU A 172 5.62 5.79 -30.21
C GLU A 172 5.87 6.75 -31.38
N ALA A 173 6.07 8.03 -31.08
CA ALA A 173 6.73 8.91 -32.05
C ALA A 173 8.12 8.32 -32.25
N GLU A 174 8.34 7.65 -33.37
CA GLU A 174 9.65 7.23 -33.81
C GLU A 174 10.53 8.49 -33.94
N GLY A 175 11.62 8.56 -33.19
CA GLY A 175 12.63 9.63 -33.19
C GLY A 175 12.91 10.13 -31.77
N GLU A 176 14.14 10.14 -31.25
CA GLU A 176 15.50 10.02 -31.82
C GLU A 176 16.44 9.56 -30.70
#